data_AF-U9SJ04-F1
#
_entry.id   AF-U9SJ04-F1
#
_cell.length_a   1.000
_cell.length_b   1.000
_cell.length_c   1.000
_cell.angle_alpha   90.00
_cell.angle_beta   90.00
_cell.angle_gamma   90.00
#
_symmetry.space_group_name_H-M   'P 1'
#
loop_
_entity.id
_entity.type
_entity.pdbx_description
1 polymer ?
#
loop_
_entity_poly.entity_id
_entity_poly.type
_entity_poly.pdbx_seq_one_letter_code
_entity_poly.pdbx_strand_id
1 'polypeptide(L)'
;MTTILQQSLSGKQPIHFMPTEVSDDIEGYSSYILRITGSLINGQKVVVNITGIRPFFDVEVPENHSPSSLKTTLARILSVTLKNTTKFGFEDIRAFPLQGYYTEKKAYIRIRTWNHFDRYNALKAVREVGIRTVSDDLNCQYYYRKVAREERLPLSSWAVLSNYLYEFTPDGTYLFRLSVDNYNPISEDDYNNSLFSSALTRDRTLILTWDIETYSSRKTGEVPNAKYDKDRVFMICMTVHWKDDPELLKQICLVDVETAPEPGWITIVCGSQTDLIKAFTLCWQLLAPDIHIGFNDSQYDWRFIVEKVNKLGVLEWMFNHMSFKPSSLEKIIKWEYRYNMIKAEKSSLAFYLNECGLESKMDMPIHRMNKYYERALKEPDSMSAEQMREVAKYCIIDALSCQRLMVKHNAINEYREVASVAFLSLFDAHYFVG
;
A
#
# COMPACT_ATOMS: atom_id res chain seq x y z
N MET A 1 1.77 7.10 25.94
CA MET A 1 1.58 5.95 25.03
C MET A 1 2.86 5.16 24.77
N THR A 2 4.02 5.79 24.53
CA THR A 2 5.29 5.05 24.36
C THR A 2 5.68 4.22 25.59
N THR A 3 5.50 4.75 26.81
CA THR A 3 5.69 4.00 28.06
C THR A 3 4.76 2.80 28.19
N ILE A 4 3.52 2.93 27.71
CA ILE A 4 2.52 1.85 27.71
C ILE A 4 2.96 0.74 26.75
N LEU A 5 3.44 1.09 25.56
CA LEU A 5 3.99 0.10 24.62
C LEU A 5 5.18 -0.65 25.24
N GLN A 6 6.12 0.05 25.88
CA GLN A 6 7.26 -0.62 26.53
C GLN A 6 6.83 -1.55 27.66
N GLN A 7 5.81 -1.18 28.44
CA GLN A 7 5.21 -2.04 29.45
C GLN A 7 4.49 -3.25 28.85
N SER A 8 3.75 -3.06 27.76
CA SER A 8 3.12 -4.17 27.03
C SER A 8 4.17 -5.12 26.46
N LEU A 9 5.25 -4.60 25.87
CA LEU A 9 6.35 -5.39 25.36
C LEU A 9 7.08 -6.18 26.46
N SER A 10 7.41 -5.53 27.59
CA SER A 10 8.10 -6.20 28.71
C SER A 10 7.22 -7.25 29.37
N GLY A 11 5.92 -7.00 29.48
CA GLY A 11 4.92 -7.92 30.02
C GLY A 11 4.38 -8.94 29.01
N LYS A 12 4.86 -8.93 27.75
CA LYS A 12 4.33 -9.73 26.61
C LYS A 12 2.80 -9.69 26.51
N GLN A 13 2.23 -8.52 26.79
CA GLN A 13 0.79 -8.30 26.72
C GLN A 13 0.34 -8.24 25.27
N PRO A 14 -0.94 -8.55 24.98
CA PRO A 14 -1.48 -8.38 23.64
C PRO A 14 -1.32 -6.93 23.13
N ILE A 15 -1.06 -6.80 21.82
CA ILE A 15 -0.85 -5.51 21.15
C ILE A 15 -1.90 -5.33 20.06
N HIS A 16 -2.53 -4.15 20.05
CA HIS A 16 -3.47 -3.75 19.01
C HIS A 16 -2.74 -3.18 17.79
N PHE A 17 -3.10 -3.69 16.61
CA PHE A 17 -2.45 -3.41 15.33
C PHE A 17 -3.50 -3.16 14.24
N MET A 18 -3.32 -2.08 13.48
CA MET A 18 -4.12 -1.75 12.30
C MET A 18 -3.29 -2.05 11.03
N PRO A 19 -3.67 -3.07 10.24
CA PRO A 19 -3.03 -3.37 8.96
C PRO A 19 -3.24 -2.28 7.92
N THR A 20 -2.22 -2.06 7.09
CA THR A 20 -2.28 -1.14 5.94
C THR A 20 -1.94 -1.87 4.64
N GLU A 21 -0.81 -2.59 4.59
CA GLU A 21 -0.35 -3.29 3.40
C GLU A 21 0.04 -4.74 3.75
N VAL A 22 -0.14 -5.64 2.78
CA VAL A 22 0.12 -7.07 2.93
C VAL A 22 0.93 -7.59 1.75
N SER A 23 1.84 -8.53 2.01
CA SER A 23 2.61 -9.20 0.97
C SER A 23 2.93 -10.64 1.32
N ASP A 24 2.99 -11.48 0.29
CA ASP A 24 3.54 -12.82 0.39
C ASP A 24 5.08 -12.74 0.46
N ASP A 25 5.68 -13.46 1.41
CA ASP A 25 7.13 -13.53 1.58
C ASP A 25 7.59 -14.97 1.91
N ILE A 26 8.91 -15.18 1.92
CA ILE A 26 9.52 -16.47 2.27
C ILE A 26 10.68 -16.25 3.22
N GLU A 27 10.71 -17.04 4.28
CA GLU A 27 11.85 -17.08 5.18
C GLU A 27 12.98 -17.96 4.64
N GLY A 28 14.16 -17.36 4.45
CA GLY A 28 15.32 -18.02 3.86
C GLY A 28 14.98 -18.46 2.44
N TYR A 29 14.51 -19.70 2.31
CA TYR A 29 13.96 -20.28 1.08
C TYR A 29 12.92 -21.39 1.35
N SER A 30 12.45 -21.52 2.59
CA SER A 30 11.70 -22.70 3.00
C SER A 30 10.24 -22.36 3.23
N SER A 31 9.94 -21.47 4.17
CA SER A 31 8.61 -21.33 4.75
C SER A 31 7.93 -20.04 4.35
N TYR A 32 6.64 -20.14 4.05
CA TYR A 32 5.78 -19.01 3.77
C TYR A 32 5.69 -18.08 4.97
N ILE A 33 5.76 -16.77 4.71
CA ILE A 33 5.44 -15.71 5.65
C ILE A 33 4.37 -14.85 5.01
N LEU A 34 3.33 -14.53 5.77
CA LEU A 34 2.44 -13.42 5.45
C LEU A 34 2.97 -12.17 6.16
N ARG A 35 3.52 -11.22 5.40
CA ARG A 35 4.10 -9.99 5.93
C ARG A 35 3.08 -8.88 5.83
N ILE A 36 2.79 -8.22 6.94
CA ILE A 36 1.83 -7.13 7.04
C ILE A 36 2.55 -5.91 7.62
N THR A 37 2.38 -4.74 7.00
CA THR A 37 2.80 -3.45 7.58
C THR A 37 1.57 -2.69 8.06
N GLY A 38 1.77 -1.83 9.05
CA GLY A 38 0.69 -1.05 9.61
C GLY A 38 1.13 -0.27 10.84
N SER A 39 0.15 0.16 11.64
CA SER A 39 0.40 0.97 12.83
C SER A 39 -0.15 0.32 14.09
N LEU A 40 0.53 0.53 15.21
CA LEU A 40 -0.01 0.21 16.53
C LEU A 40 -1.04 1.26 16.94
N ILE A 41 -1.77 0.99 18.03
CA ILE A 41 -2.75 1.93 18.61
C ILE A 41 -2.20 3.33 18.91
N ASN A 42 -0.89 3.45 19.14
CA ASN A 42 -0.21 4.73 19.37
C ASN A 42 0.29 5.42 18.09
N GLY A 43 0.09 4.82 16.91
CA GLY A 43 0.52 5.31 15.60
C GLY A 43 1.93 4.87 15.19
N GLN A 44 2.65 4.12 16.03
CA GLN A 44 3.99 3.64 15.70
C GLN A 44 3.91 2.62 14.55
N LYS A 45 4.75 2.81 13.53
CA LYS A 45 4.85 1.92 12.36
C LYS A 45 5.54 0.62 12.74
N VAL A 46 4.98 -0.50 12.29
CA VAL A 46 5.50 -1.83 12.58
C VAL A 46 5.33 -2.75 11.39
N VAL A 47 6.15 -3.80 11.38
CA VAL A 47 6.03 -4.92 10.45
C VAL A 47 5.70 -6.17 11.24
N VAL A 48 4.75 -6.95 10.75
CA VAL A 48 4.26 -8.17 11.39
C VAL A 48 4.45 -9.32 10.41
N ASN A 49 5.29 -10.29 10.80
CA ASN A 49 5.50 -11.53 10.06
C ASN A 49 4.68 -12.65 10.69
N ILE A 50 3.61 -13.05 10.02
CA ILE A 50 2.77 -14.18 10.42
C ILE A 50 3.35 -15.47 9.82
N THR A 51 3.55 -16.46 10.70
CA THR A 51 4.18 -17.75 10.40
C THR A 51 3.22 -18.91 10.71
N GLY A 52 3.63 -20.15 10.44
CA GLY A 52 2.81 -21.34 10.71
C GLY A 52 1.82 -21.70 9.60
N ILE A 53 1.67 -20.83 8.59
CA ILE A 53 0.78 -21.05 7.45
C ILE A 53 1.41 -22.05 6.46
N ARG A 54 0.63 -23.04 6.02
CA ARG A 54 1.03 -24.03 5.02
C ARG A 54 0.24 -23.86 3.74
N PRO A 55 0.83 -23.26 2.69
CA PRO A 55 0.20 -23.15 1.40
C PRO A 55 -0.29 -24.51 0.89
N PHE A 56 -1.47 -24.53 0.27
CA PHE A 56 -2.07 -25.78 -0.16
C PHE A 56 -2.94 -25.64 -1.40
N PHE A 57 -3.22 -26.77 -2.02
CA PHE A 57 -4.32 -26.98 -2.97
C PHE A 57 -4.81 -28.42 -2.83
N ASP A 58 -5.99 -28.71 -3.35
CA ASP A 58 -6.63 -30.00 -3.18
C ASP A 58 -6.80 -30.70 -4.53
N VAL A 59 -6.80 -32.03 -4.52
CA VAL A 59 -6.99 -32.89 -5.70
C VAL A 59 -8.20 -33.79 -5.47
N GLU A 60 -9.14 -33.82 -6.42
CA GLU A 60 -10.29 -34.75 -6.34
C GLU A 60 -9.80 -36.18 -6.51
N VAL A 61 -10.21 -37.10 -5.64
CA VAL A 61 -9.94 -38.54 -5.81
C VAL A 61 -10.97 -39.11 -6.79
N PRO A 62 -10.55 -39.61 -7.97
CA PRO A 62 -11.48 -40.22 -8.92
C PRO A 62 -12.16 -41.46 -8.32
N GLU A 63 -13.43 -41.71 -8.67
CA GLU A 63 -14.20 -42.86 -8.15
C GLU A 63 -13.55 -44.22 -8.42
N ASN A 64 -12.78 -44.32 -9.51
CA ASN A 64 -12.05 -45.52 -9.91
C ASN A 64 -10.63 -45.64 -9.29
N HIS A 65 -10.22 -44.72 -8.42
CA HIS A 65 -8.90 -44.71 -7.80
C HIS A 65 -8.97 -44.82 -6.28
N SER A 66 -8.04 -45.58 -5.68
CA SER A 66 -7.84 -45.52 -4.23
C SER A 66 -7.03 -44.28 -3.87
N PRO A 67 -7.29 -43.63 -2.71
CA PRO A 67 -6.47 -42.49 -2.24
C PRO A 67 -4.98 -42.81 -2.22
N SER A 68 -4.61 -44.03 -1.80
CA SER A 68 -3.21 -44.49 -1.76
C SER A 68 -2.57 -44.51 -3.15
N SER A 69 -3.25 -45.04 -4.17
CA SER A 69 -2.73 -45.09 -5.54
C SER A 69 -2.51 -43.69 -6.13
N LEU A 70 -3.43 -42.77 -5.84
CA LEU A 70 -3.32 -41.39 -6.28
C LEU A 70 -2.18 -40.67 -5.56
N LYS A 71 -2.01 -40.86 -4.25
CA LYS A 71 -0.87 -40.32 -3.49
C LYS A 71 0.47 -40.81 -4.05
N THR A 72 0.60 -42.07 -4.43
CA THR A 72 1.85 -42.57 -5.07
C THR A 72 2.13 -41.84 -6.38
N THR A 73 1.10 -41.63 -7.21
CA THR A 73 1.21 -40.90 -8.47
C THR A 73 1.59 -39.44 -8.24
N LEU A 74 0.91 -38.76 -7.32
CA LEU A 74 1.19 -37.38 -6.91
C LEU A 74 2.61 -37.26 -6.35
N ALA A 75 3.03 -38.17 -5.47
CA ALA A 75 4.37 -38.16 -4.88
C ALA A 75 5.45 -38.22 -5.96
N ARG A 76 5.27 -39.04 -7.00
CA ARG A 76 6.21 -39.13 -8.13
C ARG A 76 6.30 -37.81 -8.90
N ILE A 77 5.15 -37.21 -9.24
CA ILE A 77 5.10 -35.91 -9.94
C ILE A 77 5.79 -34.83 -9.11
N LEU A 78 5.37 -34.68 -7.85
CA LEU A 78 5.83 -33.62 -6.97
C LEU A 78 7.32 -33.75 -6.62
N SER A 79 7.83 -34.98 -6.45
CA SER A 79 9.26 -35.21 -6.18
C SER A 79 10.14 -34.79 -7.34
N VAL A 80 9.70 -35.01 -8.59
CA VAL A 80 10.39 -34.55 -9.79
C VAL A 80 10.33 -33.02 -9.90
N THR A 81 9.14 -32.44 -9.72
CA THR A 81 8.91 -30.99 -9.86
C THR A 81 9.64 -30.18 -8.79
N LEU A 82 9.55 -30.59 -7.52
CA LEU A 82 10.09 -29.83 -6.39
C LEU A 82 11.53 -30.24 -6.02
N LYS A 83 12.04 -31.31 -6.65
CA LYS A 83 13.39 -31.88 -6.44
C LYS A 83 13.69 -32.29 -5.00
N ASN A 84 12.66 -32.41 -4.16
CA ASN A 84 12.79 -32.81 -2.76
C ASN A 84 11.43 -33.33 -2.23
N THR A 85 11.45 -34.53 -1.63
CA THR A 85 10.26 -35.18 -1.06
C THR A 85 9.80 -34.54 0.25
N THR A 86 10.69 -33.83 0.97
CA THR A 86 10.31 -33.16 2.23
C THR A 86 9.54 -31.87 1.99
N LYS A 87 9.46 -31.39 0.74
CA LYS A 87 8.83 -30.11 0.41
C LYS A 87 7.30 -30.12 0.39
N PHE A 88 6.69 -31.30 0.48
CA PHE A 88 5.24 -31.44 0.43
C PHE A 88 4.73 -32.51 1.38
N GLY A 89 3.45 -32.43 1.72
CA GLY A 89 2.73 -33.42 2.51
C GLY A 89 1.32 -33.65 1.98
N PHE A 90 0.77 -34.82 2.28
CA PHE A 90 -0.59 -35.19 1.91
C PHE A 90 -1.48 -35.28 3.14
N GLU A 91 -2.71 -34.80 3.01
CA GLU A 91 -3.76 -34.90 4.01
C GLU A 91 -5.04 -35.40 3.30
N ASP A 92 -5.65 -36.48 3.82
CA ASP A 92 -6.92 -36.97 3.28
C ASP A 92 -8.07 -36.14 3.86
N ILE A 93 -8.87 -35.54 2.98
CA ILE A 93 -10.01 -34.72 3.39
C ILE A 93 -11.29 -35.19 2.69
N ARG A 94 -12.43 -34.86 3.29
CA ARG A 94 -13.75 -35.03 2.66
C ARG A 94 -14.49 -33.71 2.64
N ALA A 95 -14.95 -33.30 1.46
CA ALA A 95 -15.65 -32.04 1.25
C ALA A 95 -16.79 -32.19 0.24
N PHE A 96 -17.71 -31.23 0.23
CA PHE A 96 -18.70 -31.14 -0.84
C PHE A 96 -18.06 -30.48 -2.06
N PRO A 97 -18.26 -31.02 -3.28
CA PRO A 97 -17.85 -30.32 -4.49
C PRO A 97 -18.55 -28.97 -4.60
N LEU A 98 -17.84 -27.96 -5.09
CA LEU A 98 -18.40 -26.62 -5.29
C LEU A 98 -19.47 -26.61 -6.40
N GLN A 99 -19.30 -27.43 -7.43
CA GLN A 99 -20.18 -27.47 -8.61
C GLN A 99 -21.12 -28.66 -8.58
N GLY A 100 -22.42 -28.39 -8.45
CA GLY A 100 -23.49 -29.38 -8.43
C GLY A 100 -24.03 -29.63 -7.03
N TYR A 101 -25.16 -30.32 -6.95
CA TYR A 101 -25.77 -30.71 -5.68
C TYR A 101 -25.34 -32.14 -5.33
N TYR A 102 -24.74 -32.31 -4.15
CA TYR A 102 -24.33 -33.61 -3.62
C TYR A 102 -24.85 -33.77 -2.21
N THR A 103 -25.42 -34.94 -1.93
CA THR A 103 -25.86 -35.32 -0.57
C THR A 103 -24.72 -35.89 0.26
N GLU A 104 -23.60 -36.27 -0.36
CA GLU A 104 -22.43 -36.84 0.31
C GLU A 104 -21.14 -36.10 -0.03
N LYS A 105 -20.20 -36.09 0.92
CA LYS A 105 -18.86 -35.53 0.73
C LYS A 105 -18.00 -36.46 -0.11
N LYS A 106 -17.32 -35.91 -1.12
CA LYS A 106 -16.31 -36.62 -1.91
C LYS A 106 -14.94 -36.61 -1.21
N ALA A 107 -14.09 -37.57 -1.57
CA ALA A 107 -12.73 -37.65 -1.09
C ALA A 107 -11.81 -36.74 -1.92
N TYR A 108 -10.91 -36.04 -1.22
CA TYR A 108 -9.87 -35.22 -1.82
C TYR A 108 -8.54 -35.50 -1.10
N ILE A 109 -7.44 -35.25 -1.81
CA ILE A 109 -6.10 -35.22 -1.22
C ILE A 109 -5.65 -33.75 -1.20
N ARG A 110 -5.45 -33.22 -0.01
CA ARG A 110 -4.83 -31.92 0.19
C ARG A 110 -3.32 -32.05 0.09
N ILE A 111 -2.72 -31.22 -0.75
CA ILE A 111 -1.27 -31.12 -0.93
C ILE A 111 -0.81 -29.85 -0.25
N ARG A 112 -0.05 -29.99 0.84
CA ARG A 112 0.58 -28.87 1.54
C ARG A 112 2.02 -28.71 1.09
N THR A 113 2.48 -27.47 0.96
CA THR A 113 3.89 -27.15 0.73
C THR A 113 4.41 -26.21 1.81
N TRP A 114 5.72 -25.94 1.81
CA TRP A 114 6.30 -24.99 2.75
C TRP A 114 6.11 -23.53 2.32
N ASN A 115 6.10 -23.27 1.02
CA ASN A 115 5.94 -21.92 0.47
C ASN A 115 5.00 -21.88 -0.76
N HIS A 116 4.57 -20.67 -1.11
CA HIS A 116 3.58 -20.43 -2.15
C HIS A 116 4.14 -20.65 -3.58
N PHE A 117 5.45 -20.51 -3.80
CA PHE A 117 6.06 -20.84 -5.10
C PHE A 117 6.11 -22.35 -5.35
N ASP A 118 6.54 -23.13 -4.36
CA ASP A 118 6.51 -24.60 -4.43
C ASP A 118 5.06 -25.08 -4.62
N ARG A 119 4.09 -24.46 -3.95
CA ARG A 119 2.65 -24.73 -4.17
C ARG A 119 2.26 -24.48 -5.63
N TYR A 120 2.60 -23.31 -6.17
CA TYR A 120 2.27 -22.93 -7.54
C TYR A 120 2.87 -23.89 -8.58
N ASN A 121 4.16 -24.23 -8.42
CA ASN A 121 4.85 -25.18 -9.31
C ASN A 121 4.25 -26.58 -9.22
N ALA A 122 3.95 -27.05 -8.00
CA ALA A 122 3.27 -28.31 -7.76
C ALA A 122 1.88 -28.36 -8.43
N LEU A 123 1.08 -27.32 -8.23
CA LEU A 123 -0.25 -27.19 -8.82
C LEU A 123 -0.18 -27.25 -10.35
N LYS A 124 0.74 -26.50 -10.95
CA LYS A 124 0.94 -26.48 -12.41
C LYS A 124 1.28 -27.88 -12.93
N ALA A 125 2.24 -28.57 -12.31
CA ALA A 125 2.66 -29.91 -12.73
C ALA A 125 1.54 -30.95 -12.61
N VAL A 126 0.72 -30.88 -11.56
CA VAL A 126 -0.44 -31.77 -11.39
C VAL A 126 -1.49 -31.53 -12.48
N ARG A 127 -1.75 -30.26 -12.84
CA ARG A 127 -2.70 -29.93 -13.91
C ARG A 127 -2.18 -30.32 -15.30
N GLU A 128 -0.87 -30.22 -15.55
CA GLU A 128 -0.24 -30.62 -16.82
C GLU A 128 -0.46 -32.09 -17.17
N VAL A 129 -0.59 -32.96 -16.16
CA VAL A 129 -0.90 -34.39 -16.36
C VAL A 129 -2.39 -34.71 -16.36
N GLY A 130 -3.25 -33.69 -16.39
CA GLY A 130 -4.71 -33.85 -16.49
C GLY A 130 -5.42 -34.22 -15.18
N ILE A 131 -4.75 -34.13 -14.03
CA ILE A 131 -5.38 -34.39 -12.72
C ILE A 131 -6.22 -33.16 -12.31
N ARG A 132 -7.46 -33.42 -11.87
CA ARG A 132 -8.40 -32.37 -11.47
C ARG A 132 -8.05 -31.81 -10.08
N THR A 133 -7.81 -30.51 -10.02
CA THR A 133 -7.51 -29.75 -8.80
C THR A 133 -8.68 -28.87 -8.37
N VAL A 134 -8.75 -28.55 -7.08
CA VAL A 134 -9.70 -27.62 -6.46
C VAL A 134 -9.01 -26.83 -5.32
N SER A 135 -9.62 -25.76 -4.83
CA SER A 135 -8.97 -24.81 -3.90
C SER A 135 -7.60 -24.36 -4.46
N ASP A 136 -7.57 -24.10 -5.77
CA ASP A 136 -6.37 -24.14 -6.60
C ASP A 136 -6.11 -22.80 -7.28
N ASP A 137 -6.11 -21.72 -6.49
CA ASP A 137 -5.74 -20.36 -6.93
C ASP A 137 -4.49 -20.39 -7.82
N LEU A 138 -4.61 -19.98 -9.08
CA LEU A 138 -3.50 -20.02 -10.04
C LEU A 138 -2.60 -18.79 -9.94
N ASN A 139 -2.97 -17.81 -9.12
CA ASN A 139 -2.17 -16.61 -8.92
C ASN A 139 -1.13 -16.86 -7.81
N CYS A 140 0.15 -16.84 -8.19
CA CYS A 140 1.25 -16.95 -7.22
C CYS A 140 1.64 -15.60 -6.59
N GLN A 141 1.21 -14.47 -7.18
CA GLN A 141 1.61 -13.12 -6.76
C GLN A 141 0.75 -12.59 -5.61
N TYR A 142 -0.51 -13.02 -5.51
CA TYR A 142 -1.47 -12.57 -4.51
C TYR A 142 -2.05 -13.75 -3.73
N TYR A 143 -1.18 -14.70 -3.34
CA TYR A 143 -1.59 -15.90 -2.62
C TYR A 143 -2.14 -15.57 -1.23
N TYR A 144 -1.72 -14.44 -0.65
CA TYR A 144 -2.24 -13.95 0.63
C TYR A 144 -3.77 -13.84 0.65
N ARG A 145 -4.42 -13.61 -0.50
CA ARG A 145 -5.89 -13.55 -0.60
C ARG A 145 -6.53 -14.87 -0.20
N LYS A 146 -5.94 -15.99 -0.62
CA LYS A 146 -6.38 -17.32 -0.19
C LYS A 146 -6.10 -17.51 1.30
N VAL A 147 -4.90 -17.18 1.75
CA VAL A 147 -4.51 -17.30 3.17
C VAL A 147 -5.47 -16.53 4.08
N ALA A 148 -5.77 -15.27 3.76
CA ALA A 148 -6.67 -14.43 4.54
C ALA A 148 -8.07 -15.03 4.68
N ARG A 149 -8.62 -15.63 3.61
CA ARG A 149 -9.94 -16.29 3.65
C ARG A 149 -9.94 -17.60 4.42
N GLU A 150 -8.94 -18.45 4.20
CA GLU A 150 -8.85 -19.77 4.83
C GLU A 150 -8.59 -19.64 6.35
N GLU A 151 -7.74 -18.69 6.72
CA GLU A 151 -7.35 -18.43 8.13
C GLU A 151 -8.19 -17.32 8.78
N ARG A 152 -9.13 -16.71 8.05
CA ARG A 152 -10.01 -15.61 8.49
C ARG A 152 -9.25 -14.42 9.11
N LEU A 153 -8.14 -14.03 8.50
CA LEU A 153 -7.25 -13.00 9.05
C LEU A 153 -7.81 -11.60 8.76
N PRO A 154 -7.89 -10.72 9.79
CA PRO A 154 -8.24 -9.32 9.57
C PRO A 154 -7.10 -8.61 8.85
N LEU A 155 -7.27 -8.27 7.58
CA LEU A 155 -6.27 -7.51 6.80
C LEU A 155 -6.59 -6.02 6.63
N SER A 156 -7.71 -5.54 7.19
CA SER A 156 -8.19 -4.16 7.05
C SER A 156 -9.01 -3.67 8.24
N SER A 157 -8.92 -4.38 9.36
CA SER A 157 -9.55 -4.05 10.63
C SER A 157 -8.56 -4.27 11.76
N TRP A 158 -8.86 -3.77 12.96
CA TRP A 158 -8.01 -3.99 14.13
C TRP A 158 -7.77 -5.47 14.39
N ALA A 159 -6.50 -5.79 14.62
CA ALA A 159 -6.02 -7.10 15.01
C ALA A 159 -5.34 -7.03 16.37
N VAL A 160 -5.33 -8.16 17.07
CA VAL A 160 -4.63 -8.36 18.33
C VAL A 160 -3.50 -9.34 18.10
N LEU A 161 -2.28 -8.87 18.39
CA LEU A 161 -1.06 -9.66 18.35
C LEU A 161 -0.80 -10.23 19.74
N SER A 162 -0.69 -11.55 19.86
CA SER A 162 -0.31 -12.24 21.10
C SER A 162 0.88 -13.17 20.88
N ASN A 163 1.50 -13.66 21.95
CA ASN A 163 2.59 -14.65 21.92
C ASN A 163 3.69 -14.36 20.88
N TYR A 164 3.99 -13.08 20.66
CA TYR A 164 4.91 -12.63 19.63
C TYR A 164 6.35 -12.64 20.13
N LEU A 165 7.26 -12.77 19.17
CA LEU A 165 8.64 -12.30 19.28
C LEU A 165 8.72 -10.93 18.63
N TYR A 166 9.63 -10.08 19.09
CA TYR A 166 9.86 -8.80 18.45
C TYR A 166 11.35 -8.45 18.47
N GLU A 167 11.76 -7.69 17.46
CA GLU A 167 13.05 -7.02 17.41
C GLU A 167 12.86 -5.57 16.95
N PHE A 168 13.81 -4.73 17.32
CA PHE A 168 13.86 -3.34 16.86
C PHE A 168 14.92 -3.25 15.76
N THR A 169 14.48 -2.92 14.55
CA THR A 169 15.34 -2.90 13.38
C THR A 169 16.20 -1.62 13.36
N PRO A 170 17.35 -1.62 12.67
CA PRO A 170 18.24 -0.46 12.62
C PRO A 170 17.60 0.81 12.04
N ASP A 171 16.59 0.65 11.18
CA ASP A 171 15.77 1.72 10.59
C ASP A 171 14.71 2.28 11.55
N GLY A 172 14.64 1.78 12.80
CA GLY A 172 13.75 2.31 13.84
C GLY A 172 12.35 1.71 13.85
N THR A 173 12.14 0.59 13.17
CA THR A 173 10.85 -0.09 13.03
C THR A 173 10.79 -1.31 13.97
N TYR A 174 9.64 -1.60 14.56
CA TYR A 174 9.47 -2.90 15.23
C TYR A 174 9.11 -3.98 14.21
N LEU A 175 9.84 -5.09 14.24
CA LEU A 175 9.48 -6.31 13.54
C LEU A 175 8.92 -7.32 14.54
N PHE A 176 7.62 -7.57 14.44
CA PHE A 176 6.94 -8.63 15.18
C PHE A 176 6.92 -9.92 14.38
N ARG A 177 6.97 -11.04 15.10
CA ARG A 177 6.87 -12.38 14.54
C ARG A 177 6.00 -13.26 15.41
N LEU A 178 5.02 -13.92 14.81
CA LEU A 178 4.05 -14.76 15.53
C LEU A 178 3.48 -15.88 14.65
N SER A 179 2.90 -16.92 15.26
CA SER A 179 2.08 -17.92 14.55
C SER A 179 0.76 -17.30 14.12
N VAL A 180 0.16 -17.82 13.05
CA VAL A 180 -1.17 -17.46 12.57
C VAL A 180 -2.24 -17.53 13.66
N ASP A 181 -2.16 -18.51 14.57
CA ASP A 181 -3.10 -18.68 15.68
C ASP A 181 -3.08 -17.52 16.70
N ASN A 182 -2.02 -16.71 16.67
CA ASN A 182 -1.84 -15.58 17.58
C ASN A 182 -2.12 -14.22 16.92
N TYR A 183 -2.60 -14.23 15.68
CA TYR A 183 -3.06 -13.04 14.96
C TYR A 183 -4.59 -13.09 14.87
N ASN A 184 -5.27 -12.38 15.77
CA ASN A 184 -6.71 -12.53 15.95
C ASN A 184 -7.45 -11.22 15.65
N PRO A 185 -8.72 -11.28 15.21
CA PRO A 185 -9.58 -10.12 15.21
C PRO A 185 -9.74 -9.59 16.64
N ILE A 186 -9.91 -8.28 16.74
CA ILE A 186 -10.25 -7.62 17.99
C ILE A 186 -11.62 -8.08 18.53
N SER A 187 -11.79 -8.13 19.85
CA SER A 187 -13.04 -8.55 20.49
C SER A 187 -14.02 -7.37 20.70
N GLU A 188 -15.30 -7.66 20.90
CA GLU A 188 -16.28 -6.64 21.30
C GLU A 188 -15.93 -6.00 22.66
N ASP A 189 -15.34 -6.77 23.57
CA ASP A 189 -14.89 -6.27 24.88
C ASP A 189 -13.79 -5.21 24.75
N ASP A 190 -12.88 -5.39 23.78
CA ASP A 190 -11.82 -4.41 23.49
C ASP A 190 -12.39 -3.10 22.94
N TYR A 191 -13.41 -3.18 22.07
CA TYR A 191 -14.11 -1.97 21.57
C TYR A 191 -14.83 -1.21 22.69
N ASN A 192 -15.33 -1.93 23.70
CA ASN A 192 -16.00 -1.32 24.85
C ASN A 192 -15.03 -0.89 25.96
N ASN A 193 -13.72 -1.11 25.79
CA ASN A 193 -12.73 -0.77 26.80
C ASN A 193 -12.52 0.74 26.88
N SER A 194 -12.91 1.36 28.01
CA SER A 194 -12.83 2.81 28.21
C SER A 194 -11.41 3.37 28.15
N LEU A 195 -10.37 2.54 28.32
CA LEU A 195 -8.98 2.98 28.31
C LEU A 195 -8.45 3.29 26.90
N PHE A 196 -8.96 2.61 25.87
CA PHE A 196 -8.39 2.70 24.52
C PHE A 196 -9.39 2.60 23.35
N SER A 197 -10.69 2.42 23.63
CA SER A 197 -11.78 2.45 22.63
C SER A 197 -11.76 3.69 21.73
N SER A 198 -11.43 4.86 22.28
CA SER A 198 -11.29 6.10 21.49
C SER A 198 -10.18 6.02 20.45
N ALA A 199 -9.04 5.41 20.79
CA ALA A 199 -7.90 5.21 19.90
C ALA A 199 -8.15 4.11 18.86
N LEU A 200 -9.05 3.16 19.15
CA LEU A 200 -9.54 2.18 18.18
C LEU A 200 -10.52 2.80 17.18
N THR A 201 -11.37 3.73 17.65
CA THR A 201 -12.40 4.36 16.80
C THR A 201 -11.79 5.34 15.80
N ARG A 202 -10.74 6.08 16.20
CA ARG A 202 -10.00 7.01 15.32
C ARG A 202 -8.56 6.55 15.23
N ASP A 203 -8.34 5.55 14.38
CA ASP A 203 -7.03 4.95 14.23
C ASP A 203 -6.01 5.95 13.68
N ARG A 204 -4.76 5.78 14.12
CA ARG A 204 -3.64 6.66 13.78
C ARG A 204 -3.00 6.31 12.44
N THR A 205 -3.84 6.09 11.43
CA THR A 205 -3.41 6.01 10.03
C THR A 205 -3.03 7.42 9.57
N LEU A 206 -1.76 7.59 9.18
CA LEU A 206 -1.17 8.84 8.70
C LEU A 206 -1.41 8.95 7.20
N ILE A 207 -2.14 10.00 6.81
CA ILE A 207 -2.43 10.33 5.42
C ILE A 207 -1.49 11.43 4.97
N LEU A 208 -0.90 11.26 3.78
CA LEU A 208 -0.23 12.33 3.06
C LEU A 208 -1.02 12.66 1.79
N THR A 209 -1.42 13.91 1.63
CA THR A 209 -1.92 14.40 0.35
C THR A 209 -0.92 15.34 -0.27
N TRP A 210 -0.89 15.39 -1.59
CA TRP A 210 0.13 16.12 -2.32
C TRP A 210 -0.37 16.57 -3.68
N ASP A 211 0.33 17.56 -4.22
CA ASP A 211 0.08 18.15 -5.54
C ASP A 211 1.38 18.74 -6.09
N ILE A 212 1.52 18.79 -7.42
CA ILE A 212 2.70 19.36 -8.10
C ILE A 212 2.33 20.54 -8.99
N GLU A 213 3.26 21.49 -9.11
CA GLU A 213 3.18 22.52 -10.14
C GLU A 213 4.27 22.39 -11.18
N THR A 214 3.86 22.51 -12.44
CA THR A 214 4.74 22.29 -13.59
C THR A 214 4.75 23.50 -14.52
N TYR A 215 5.89 23.70 -15.17
CA TYR A 215 6.13 24.80 -16.10
C TYR A 215 6.74 24.28 -17.40
N SER A 216 6.30 24.81 -18.53
CA SER A 216 6.87 24.54 -19.86
C SER A 216 7.46 25.81 -20.49
N SER A 217 8.76 25.77 -20.75
CA SER A 217 9.43 26.81 -21.56
C SER A 217 9.20 26.64 -23.07
N ARG A 218 8.46 25.61 -23.52
CA ARG A 218 8.19 25.36 -24.95
C ARG A 218 7.18 26.34 -25.56
N LYS A 219 6.31 26.94 -24.74
CA LYS A 219 5.27 27.90 -25.16
C LYS A 219 4.30 27.35 -26.23
N THR A 220 3.99 26.06 -26.18
CA THR A 220 3.05 25.41 -27.12
C THR A 220 1.59 25.58 -26.74
N GLY A 221 1.30 26.01 -25.51
CA GLY A 221 -0.06 26.05 -24.95
C GLY A 221 -0.56 24.68 -24.44
N GLU A 222 0.25 23.63 -24.59
CA GLU A 222 -0.03 22.30 -24.06
C GLU A 222 0.34 22.19 -22.59
N VAL A 223 -0.30 21.25 -21.89
CA VAL A 223 0.08 20.87 -20.52
C VAL A 223 1.53 20.35 -20.51
N PRO A 224 2.36 20.73 -19.52
CA PRO A 224 3.73 20.22 -19.41
C PRO A 224 3.78 18.70 -19.39
N ASN A 225 4.76 18.13 -20.10
CA ASN A 225 4.97 16.70 -20.25
C ASN A 225 6.43 16.36 -19.95
N ALA A 226 6.63 15.45 -18.98
CA ALA A 226 7.95 15.10 -18.49
C ALA A 226 8.93 14.55 -19.55
N LYS A 227 8.41 14.07 -20.69
CA LYS A 227 9.21 13.67 -21.85
C LYS A 227 10.05 14.80 -22.44
N TYR A 228 9.68 16.06 -22.22
CA TYR A 228 10.47 17.20 -22.67
C TYR A 228 11.33 17.75 -21.54
N ASP A 229 12.61 18.01 -21.82
CA ASP A 229 13.54 18.56 -20.82
C ASP A 229 13.21 20.03 -20.47
N LYS A 230 12.53 20.71 -21.40
CA LYS A 230 12.00 22.07 -21.24
C LYS A 230 10.78 22.17 -20.32
N ASP A 231 10.20 21.04 -19.95
CA ASP A 231 9.04 20.95 -19.06
C ASP A 231 9.55 20.47 -17.70
N ARG A 232 9.25 21.20 -16.62
CA ARG A 232 9.80 20.92 -15.28
C ARG A 232 8.71 20.98 -14.22
N VAL A 233 8.92 20.24 -13.15
CA VAL A 233 8.23 20.46 -11.87
C VAL A 233 9.06 21.48 -11.10
N PHE A 234 8.40 22.51 -10.58
CA PHE A 234 9.04 23.60 -9.85
C PHE A 234 8.51 23.75 -8.42
N MET A 235 7.37 23.10 -8.11
CA MET A 235 6.80 23.08 -6.77
C MET A 235 6.17 21.72 -6.47
N ILE A 236 6.30 21.25 -5.24
CA ILE A 236 5.55 20.11 -4.69
C ILE A 236 5.03 20.54 -3.32
N CYS A 237 3.72 20.48 -3.13
CA CYS A 237 3.10 20.73 -1.84
C CYS A 237 2.61 19.42 -1.22
N MET A 238 2.79 19.29 0.09
CA MET A 238 2.33 18.14 0.87
C MET A 238 1.54 18.63 2.08
N THR A 239 0.48 17.92 2.40
CA THR A 239 -0.27 18.11 3.63
C THR A 239 -0.45 16.76 4.34
N VAL A 240 -0.30 16.75 5.66
CA VAL A 240 -0.23 15.55 6.48
C VAL A 240 -1.37 15.56 7.49
N HIS A 241 -2.07 14.43 7.63
CA HIS A 241 -3.30 14.33 8.41
C HIS A 241 -3.40 12.99 9.15
N TRP A 242 -4.24 12.94 10.18
CA TRP A 242 -4.83 11.67 10.60
C TRP A 242 -6.02 11.34 9.70
N LYS A 243 -6.22 10.06 9.36
CA LYS A 243 -7.30 9.60 8.47
C LYS A 243 -8.65 10.25 8.73
N ASP A 244 -9.12 10.24 9.97
CA ASP A 244 -10.46 10.71 10.32
C ASP A 244 -10.50 12.20 10.68
N ASP A 245 -9.39 12.93 10.54
CA ASP A 245 -9.29 14.31 10.96
C ASP A 245 -9.18 15.23 9.73
N PRO A 246 -10.10 16.20 9.58
CA PRO A 246 -9.93 17.27 8.61
C PRO A 246 -8.85 18.29 9.05
N GLU A 247 -8.45 18.31 10.33
CA GLU A 247 -7.36 19.15 10.80
C GLU A 247 -6.00 18.59 10.39
N LEU A 248 -5.18 19.49 9.83
CA LEU A 248 -3.83 19.20 9.37
C LEU A 248 -2.84 19.09 10.54
N LEU A 249 -1.89 18.16 10.40
CA LEU A 249 -0.73 18.03 11.28
C LEU A 249 0.44 18.89 10.81
N LYS A 250 0.69 18.88 9.49
CA LYS A 250 1.77 19.61 8.84
C LYS A 250 1.39 19.99 7.41
N GLN A 251 1.95 21.10 6.97
CA GLN A 251 1.94 21.57 5.60
C GLN A 251 3.38 21.89 5.19
N ILE A 252 3.79 21.43 4.01
CA ILE A 252 5.15 21.56 3.51
C ILE A 252 5.08 21.97 2.04
N CYS A 253 5.70 23.09 1.69
CA CYS A 253 5.91 23.56 0.33
C CYS A 253 7.38 23.39 -0.06
N LEU A 254 7.64 22.59 -1.08
CA LEU A 254 8.97 22.42 -1.69
C LEU A 254 8.99 23.19 -2.99
N VAL A 255 9.96 24.07 -3.20
CA VAL A 255 9.98 24.97 -4.37
C VAL A 255 11.41 25.20 -4.85
N ASP A 256 11.63 25.26 -6.17
CA ASP A 256 12.97 25.41 -6.75
C ASP A 256 13.48 26.86 -6.80
N VAL A 257 12.61 27.85 -6.59
CA VAL A 257 12.91 29.29 -6.61
C VAL A 257 12.59 29.98 -5.29
N GLU A 258 13.20 31.15 -5.07
CA GLU A 258 12.96 31.99 -3.90
C GLU A 258 11.46 32.28 -3.72
N THR A 259 10.95 32.02 -2.51
CA THR A 259 9.52 32.09 -2.20
C THR A 259 9.36 32.69 -0.81
N ALA A 260 8.48 33.69 -0.69
CA ALA A 260 8.26 34.35 0.59
C ALA A 260 7.71 33.35 1.63
N PRO A 261 8.12 33.46 2.90
CA PRO A 261 7.63 32.57 3.95
C PRO A 261 6.15 32.81 4.24
N GLU A 262 5.47 31.77 4.70
CA GLU A 262 4.10 31.79 5.23
C GLU A 262 4.11 31.11 6.62
N PRO A 263 3.70 31.78 7.70
CA PRO A 263 3.74 31.19 9.05
C PRO A 263 2.96 29.88 9.22
N GLY A 264 1.96 29.62 8.35
CA GLY A 264 1.12 28.42 8.41
C GLY A 264 1.80 27.12 7.93
N TRP A 265 2.91 27.19 7.20
CA TRP A 265 3.59 25.99 6.67
C TRP A 265 5.10 26.12 6.60
N ILE A 266 5.75 25.00 6.33
CA ILE A 266 7.20 24.95 6.12
C ILE A 266 7.47 25.16 4.64
N THR A 267 8.21 26.21 4.27
CA THR A 267 8.73 26.41 2.91
C THR A 267 10.18 25.94 2.86
N ILE A 268 10.50 25.04 1.94
CA ILE A 268 11.87 24.58 1.64
C ILE A 268 12.23 25.04 0.23
N VAL A 269 13.16 26.00 0.13
CA VAL A 269 13.69 26.48 -1.15
C VAL A 269 14.86 25.60 -1.56
N CYS A 270 14.71 24.88 -2.67
CA CYS A 270 15.63 23.83 -3.10
C CYS A 270 16.65 24.29 -4.16
N GLY A 271 16.40 25.40 -4.86
CA GLY A 271 17.31 25.96 -5.87
C GLY A 271 17.38 25.21 -7.20
N SER A 272 16.90 23.96 -7.27
CA SER A 272 16.86 23.16 -8.49
C SER A 272 15.73 22.12 -8.47
N GLN A 273 15.30 21.66 -9.66
CA GLN A 273 14.34 20.56 -9.79
C GLN A 273 14.86 19.27 -9.14
N THR A 274 16.14 18.95 -9.31
CA THR A 274 16.73 17.72 -8.76
C THR A 274 16.69 17.73 -7.24
N ASP A 275 17.06 18.85 -6.63
CA ASP A 275 17.07 18.98 -5.17
C ASP A 275 15.67 19.09 -4.59
N LEU A 276 14.72 19.66 -5.34
CA LEU A 276 13.29 19.63 -5.01
C LEU A 276 12.77 18.20 -4.91
N ILE A 277 13.10 17.34 -5.88
CA ILE A 277 12.65 15.93 -5.85
C ILE A 277 13.36 15.15 -4.73
N LYS A 278 14.65 15.43 -4.46
CA LYS A 278 15.35 14.83 -3.32
C LYS A 278 14.73 15.27 -1.98
N ALA A 279 14.38 16.55 -1.84
CA ALA A 279 13.71 17.06 -0.65
C ALA A 279 12.34 16.39 -0.46
N PHE A 280 11.57 16.21 -1.53
CA PHE A 280 10.30 15.46 -1.51
C PHE A 280 10.50 14.03 -1.01
N THR A 281 11.49 13.33 -1.58
CA THR A 281 11.85 11.96 -1.19
C THR A 281 12.21 11.86 0.29
N LEU A 282 13.03 12.78 0.80
CA LEU A 282 13.47 12.77 2.19
C LEU A 282 12.32 13.14 3.16
N CYS A 283 11.45 14.09 2.78
CA CYS A 283 10.25 14.39 3.56
C CYS A 283 9.35 13.14 3.65
N TRP A 284 9.14 12.45 2.53
CA TRP A 284 8.36 11.22 2.49
C TRP A 284 8.95 10.14 3.40
N GLN A 285 10.26 9.93 3.32
CA GLN A 285 10.96 8.95 4.16
C GLN A 285 10.77 9.26 5.66
N LEU A 286 10.90 10.53 6.05
CA LEU A 286 10.76 10.95 7.45
C LEU A 286 9.31 10.87 7.94
N LEU A 287 8.34 11.15 7.08
CA LEU A 287 6.92 11.08 7.41
C LEU A 287 6.42 9.63 7.45
N ALA A 288 6.93 8.77 6.55
CA ALA A 288 6.50 7.39 6.35
C ALA A 288 4.96 7.26 6.35
N PRO A 289 4.26 7.92 5.40
CA PRO A 289 2.79 7.88 5.35
C PRO A 289 2.29 6.45 5.15
N ASP A 290 1.16 6.12 5.78
CA ASP A 290 0.51 4.82 5.58
C ASP A 290 -0.20 4.79 4.22
N ILE A 291 -0.86 5.90 3.89
CA ILE A 291 -1.64 6.07 2.67
C ILE A 291 -1.31 7.45 2.10
N HIS A 292 -1.14 7.52 0.79
CA HIS A 292 -1.10 8.80 0.08
C HIS A 292 -2.33 8.95 -0.81
N ILE A 293 -2.77 10.19 -1.00
CA ILE A 293 -3.95 10.52 -1.81
C ILE A 293 -3.64 11.77 -2.64
N GLY A 294 -4.00 11.76 -3.91
CA GLY A 294 -3.98 12.93 -4.76
C GLY A 294 -5.13 12.92 -5.75
N PHE A 295 -5.39 14.07 -6.37
CA PHE A 295 -6.39 14.18 -7.42
C PHE A 295 -5.70 14.04 -8.78
N ASN A 296 -6.07 13.01 -9.56
CA ASN A 296 -5.44 12.73 -10.86
C ASN A 296 -3.91 12.43 -10.79
N ASP A 297 -3.42 12.10 -9.59
CA ASP A 297 -2.01 11.90 -9.30
C ASP A 297 -1.39 10.72 -10.07
N SER A 298 -2.11 9.61 -10.17
CA SER A 298 -1.68 8.41 -10.91
C SER A 298 -1.56 8.65 -12.42
N GLN A 299 -2.32 9.59 -12.99
CA GLN A 299 -2.33 9.85 -14.43
C GLN A 299 -1.41 11.01 -14.83
N TYR A 300 -1.17 11.96 -13.93
CA TYR A 300 -0.34 13.13 -14.18
C TYR A 300 0.86 13.21 -13.25
N ASP A 301 0.67 13.45 -11.96
CA ASP A 301 1.71 13.80 -11.00
C ASP A 301 2.79 12.73 -10.88
N TRP A 302 2.41 11.51 -10.49
CA TRP A 302 3.35 10.39 -10.37
C TRP A 302 4.01 10.08 -11.70
N ARG A 303 3.24 10.10 -12.80
CA ARG A 303 3.79 9.87 -14.14
C ARG A 303 4.84 10.93 -14.51
N PHE A 304 4.61 12.19 -14.16
CA PHE A 304 5.53 13.28 -14.41
C PHE A 304 6.80 13.13 -13.56
N ILE A 305 6.65 12.86 -12.27
CA ILE A 305 7.76 12.69 -11.33
C ILE A 305 8.61 11.48 -11.71
N VAL A 306 8.02 10.31 -11.93
CA VAL A 306 8.74 9.07 -12.25
C VAL A 306 9.55 9.21 -13.55
N GLU A 307 8.94 9.77 -14.61
CA GLU A 307 9.65 10.05 -15.87
C GLU A 307 10.83 11.00 -15.65
N LYS A 308 10.67 12.04 -14.80
CA LYS A 308 11.75 12.98 -14.48
C LYS A 308 12.87 12.32 -13.70
N VAL A 309 12.58 11.58 -12.63
CA VAL A 309 13.62 10.95 -11.82
C VAL A 309 14.35 9.83 -12.56
N ASN A 310 13.67 9.15 -13.49
CA ASN A 310 14.29 8.18 -14.36
C ASN A 310 15.34 8.85 -15.25
N LYS A 311 14.98 9.97 -15.91
CA LYS A 311 15.92 10.77 -16.72
C LYS A 311 17.08 11.36 -15.92
N LEU A 312 16.83 11.75 -14.68
CA LEU A 312 17.85 12.29 -13.77
C LEU A 312 18.73 11.19 -13.14
N GLY A 313 18.43 9.91 -13.36
CA GLY A 313 19.19 8.79 -12.80
C GLY A 313 19.01 8.59 -11.30
N VAL A 314 17.93 9.11 -10.71
CA VAL A 314 17.66 9.05 -9.25
C VAL A 314 16.43 8.20 -8.89
N LEU A 315 15.80 7.51 -9.86
CA LEU A 315 14.61 6.68 -9.63
C LEU A 315 14.83 5.58 -8.58
N GLU A 316 15.90 4.80 -8.70
CA GLU A 316 16.20 3.72 -7.74
C GLU A 316 16.45 4.26 -6.34
N TRP A 317 17.19 5.38 -6.24
CA TRP A 317 17.44 6.06 -4.99
C TRP A 317 16.12 6.53 -4.36
N MET A 318 15.28 7.23 -5.12
CA MET A 318 13.98 7.73 -4.66
C MET A 318 13.09 6.59 -4.16
N PHE A 319 12.92 5.54 -4.97
CA PHE A 319 12.09 4.39 -4.62
C PHE A 319 12.54 3.75 -3.30
N ASN A 320 13.85 3.54 -3.13
CA ASN A 320 14.41 2.88 -1.95
C ASN A 320 14.36 3.74 -0.67
N HIS A 321 14.22 5.07 -0.78
CA HIS A 321 14.02 5.94 0.37
C HIS A 321 12.53 6.08 0.74
N MET A 322 11.62 5.85 -0.20
CA MET A 322 10.18 5.97 0.02
C MET A 322 9.48 4.64 0.31
N SER A 323 10.17 3.53 0.09
CA SER A 323 9.60 2.18 0.22
C SER A 323 10.23 1.42 1.38
N PHE A 324 9.38 0.70 2.13
CA PHE A 324 9.86 -0.22 3.16
C PHE A 324 10.67 -1.39 2.57
N LYS A 325 10.32 -1.84 1.35
CA LYS A 325 11.00 -2.94 0.66
C LYS A 325 11.84 -2.39 -0.50
N PRO A 326 13.16 -2.29 -0.36
CA PRO A 326 14.01 -1.81 -1.44
C PRO A 326 13.95 -2.77 -2.64
N SER A 327 14.17 -2.21 -3.82
CA SER A 327 14.10 -2.92 -5.09
C SER A 327 15.19 -2.42 -6.05
N SER A 328 15.50 -3.23 -7.05
CA SER A 328 16.44 -2.82 -8.11
C SER A 328 15.74 -1.98 -9.17
N LEU A 329 16.50 -1.10 -9.83
CA LEU A 329 15.99 -0.28 -10.93
C LEU A 329 15.22 -1.11 -12.00
N GLU A 330 15.76 -2.26 -12.40
CA GLU A 330 15.12 -3.15 -13.39
C GLU A 330 13.72 -3.59 -12.94
N LYS A 331 13.58 -3.97 -11.67
CA LYS A 331 12.29 -4.37 -11.11
C LYS A 331 11.35 -3.17 -11.06
N ILE A 332 11.81 -2.02 -10.57
CA ILE A 332 11.00 -0.79 -10.43
C ILE A 332 10.39 -0.39 -11.78
N ILE A 333 11.20 -0.31 -12.84
CA ILE A 333 10.73 0.04 -14.19
C ILE A 333 9.65 -0.95 -14.67
N LYS A 334 9.79 -2.25 -14.41
CA LYS A 334 8.78 -3.26 -14.79
C LYS A 334 7.46 -3.13 -14.04
N TRP A 335 7.46 -2.55 -12.83
CA TRP A 335 6.24 -2.28 -12.06
C TRP A 335 5.50 -1.04 -12.58
N GLU A 336 6.22 0.02 -12.93
CA GLU A 336 5.67 1.29 -13.46
C GLU A 336 4.71 1.07 -14.65
N TYR A 337 5.11 0.26 -15.64
CA TYR A 337 4.29 0.00 -16.83
C TYR A 337 2.93 -0.68 -16.54
N ARG A 338 2.78 -1.37 -15.41
CA ARG A 338 1.54 -2.08 -15.07
C ARG A 338 0.48 -1.18 -14.43
N TYR A 339 0.90 -0.13 -13.72
CA TYR A 339 0.00 0.76 -12.98
C TYR A 339 -0.61 1.86 -13.84
N ASN A 340 0.08 2.28 -14.91
CA ASN A 340 -0.36 3.30 -15.86
C ASN A 340 -1.60 2.93 -16.72
N MET A 341 -2.27 1.80 -16.46
CA MET A 341 -3.43 1.33 -17.24
C MET A 341 -4.79 1.63 -16.59
N ILE A 342 -4.84 2.18 -15.38
CA ILE A 342 -6.10 2.48 -14.67
C ILE A 342 -6.67 3.81 -15.20
N LYS A 343 -7.82 3.75 -15.88
CA LYS A 343 -8.53 4.93 -16.40
C LYS A 343 -9.55 5.44 -15.38
N ALA A 344 -9.36 6.65 -14.87
CA ALA A 344 -10.37 7.38 -14.13
C ALA A 344 -11.37 8.10 -15.06
N GLU A 345 -12.57 8.35 -14.57
CA GLU A 345 -13.55 9.21 -15.24
C GLU A 345 -13.05 10.66 -15.29
N LYS A 346 -13.34 11.35 -16.39
CA LYS A 346 -12.91 12.74 -16.57
C LYS A 346 -13.84 13.67 -15.80
N SER A 347 -13.37 14.18 -14.67
CA SER A 347 -14.01 15.27 -13.93
C SER A 347 -12.94 16.20 -13.33
N SER A 348 -13.35 17.26 -12.62
CA SER A 348 -12.46 18.23 -12.00
C SER A 348 -12.57 18.20 -10.48
N LEU A 349 -11.47 18.54 -9.78
CA LEU A 349 -11.47 18.65 -8.32
C LEU A 349 -12.54 19.64 -7.82
N ALA A 350 -12.67 20.77 -8.51
CA ALA A 350 -13.68 21.79 -8.21
C ALA A 350 -15.11 21.25 -8.30
N PHE A 351 -15.40 20.37 -9.27
CA PHE A 351 -16.70 19.74 -9.39
C PHE A 351 -17.02 18.93 -8.12
N TYR A 352 -16.13 18.05 -7.69
CA TYR A 352 -16.37 17.20 -6.50
C TYR A 352 -16.43 18.01 -5.20
N LEU A 353 -15.63 19.07 -5.07
CA LEU A 353 -15.71 19.98 -3.92
C LEU A 353 -17.09 20.64 -3.83
N ASN A 354 -17.60 21.13 -4.96
CA ASN A 354 -18.91 21.77 -5.03
C ASN A 354 -20.05 20.79 -4.72
N GLU A 355 -20.01 19.58 -5.28
CA GLU A 355 -20.98 18.51 -4.99
C GLU A 355 -21.03 18.18 -3.49
N CYS A 356 -19.88 18.27 -2.82
CA CYS A 356 -19.77 18.01 -1.38
C CYS A 356 -20.11 19.22 -0.48
N GLY A 357 -20.38 20.39 -1.05
CA GLY A 357 -20.56 21.64 -0.31
C GLY A 357 -19.30 22.08 0.45
N LEU A 358 -18.12 21.69 -0.03
CA LEU A 358 -16.83 22.09 0.53
C LEU A 358 -16.40 23.43 -0.07
N GLU A 359 -15.55 24.15 0.67
CA GLU A 359 -14.96 25.39 0.20
C GLU A 359 -14.27 25.18 -1.16
N SER A 360 -14.64 26.00 -2.14
CA SER A 360 -14.10 25.90 -3.50
C SER A 360 -12.60 26.18 -3.48
N LYS A 361 -11.85 25.46 -4.32
CA LYS A 361 -10.42 25.77 -4.54
C LYS A 361 -10.21 27.24 -4.90
N MET A 362 -9.05 27.79 -4.55
CA MET A 362 -8.60 29.03 -5.21
C MET A 362 -8.38 28.74 -6.69
N ASP A 363 -8.84 29.58 -7.62
CA ASP A 363 -8.54 29.38 -9.04
C ASP A 363 -7.32 30.21 -9.42
N MET A 364 -6.25 29.54 -9.88
CA MET A 364 -5.06 30.19 -10.41
C MET A 364 -4.93 29.85 -11.90
N PRO A 365 -5.22 30.80 -12.81
CA PRO A 365 -5.04 30.57 -14.23
C PRO A 365 -3.58 30.22 -14.56
N ILE A 366 -3.38 29.14 -15.33
CA ILE A 366 -2.04 28.62 -15.68
C ILE A 366 -1.12 29.71 -16.27
N HIS A 367 -1.65 30.65 -17.05
CA HIS A 367 -0.87 31.75 -17.62
C HIS A 367 -0.35 32.73 -16.55
N ARG A 368 -1.10 32.94 -15.46
CA ARG A 368 -0.70 33.78 -14.34
C ARG A 368 0.41 33.11 -13.53
N MET A 369 0.24 31.81 -13.25
CA MET A 369 1.26 30.99 -12.58
C MET A 369 2.57 30.97 -13.38
N ASN A 370 2.50 30.69 -14.69
CA ASN A 370 3.66 30.72 -15.57
C ASN A 370 4.37 32.08 -15.57
N LYS A 371 3.60 33.19 -15.55
CA LYS A 371 4.15 34.54 -15.47
C LYS A 371 4.91 34.78 -14.16
N TYR A 372 4.36 34.32 -13.03
CA TYR A 372 5.01 34.44 -11.72
C TYR A 372 6.31 33.65 -11.67
N TYR A 373 6.27 32.40 -12.12
CA TYR A 373 7.46 31.56 -12.17
C TYR A 373 8.52 32.09 -13.15
N GLU A 374 8.13 32.54 -14.35
CA GLU A 374 9.05 33.17 -15.30
C GLU A 374 9.74 34.41 -14.71
N ARG A 375 9.02 35.20 -13.92
CA ARG A 375 9.60 36.36 -13.23
C ARG A 375 10.58 35.91 -12.15
N ALA A 376 10.20 34.96 -11.30
CA ALA A 376 11.08 34.42 -10.26
C ALA A 376 12.39 33.86 -10.83
N LEU A 377 12.37 33.31 -12.05
CA LEU A 377 13.56 32.84 -12.76
C LEU A 377 14.44 33.97 -13.33
N LYS A 378 13.86 35.08 -13.79
CA LYS A 378 14.58 36.14 -14.53
C LYS A 378 14.99 37.32 -13.66
N GLU A 379 14.10 37.72 -12.76
CA GLU A 379 14.18 38.93 -11.95
C GLU A 379 13.78 38.59 -10.50
N PRO A 380 14.60 37.81 -9.78
CA PRO A 380 14.31 37.44 -8.40
C PRO A 380 14.35 38.68 -7.50
N ASP A 381 13.18 39.07 -6.99
CA ASP A 381 12.99 40.17 -6.06
C ASP A 381 11.94 39.79 -4.99
N SER A 382 11.71 40.70 -4.04
CA SER A 382 10.71 40.50 -2.98
C SER A 382 9.30 40.30 -3.55
N MET A 383 8.99 40.91 -4.70
CA MET A 383 7.68 40.82 -5.34
C MET A 383 7.49 39.46 -6.04
N SER A 384 8.52 38.91 -6.67
CA SER A 384 8.48 37.57 -7.25
C SER A 384 8.40 36.51 -6.16
N ALA A 385 9.09 36.70 -5.03
CA ALA A 385 9.00 35.80 -3.88
C ALA A 385 7.56 35.76 -3.31
N GLU A 386 6.92 36.92 -3.21
CA GLU A 386 5.51 37.06 -2.83
C GLU A 386 4.55 36.38 -3.81
N GLN A 387 4.80 36.54 -5.12
CA GLN A 387 4.04 35.86 -6.17
C GLN A 387 4.19 34.34 -6.10
N MET A 388 5.39 33.81 -5.84
CA MET A 388 5.59 32.38 -5.64
C MET A 388 4.91 31.88 -4.36
N ARG A 389 4.78 32.71 -3.32
CA ARG A 389 3.98 32.38 -2.13
C ARG A 389 2.51 32.22 -2.49
N GLU A 390 1.96 33.05 -3.39
CA GLU A 390 0.59 32.87 -3.91
C GLU A 390 0.43 31.51 -4.61
N VAL A 391 1.40 31.10 -5.43
CA VAL A 391 1.39 29.78 -6.10
C VAL A 391 1.44 28.66 -5.06
N ALA A 392 2.28 28.78 -4.03
CA ALA A 392 2.34 27.83 -2.93
C ALA A 392 1.01 27.70 -2.19
N LYS A 393 0.30 28.82 -1.95
CA LYS A 393 -1.03 28.78 -1.33
C LYS A 393 -2.03 27.97 -2.17
N TYR A 394 -1.99 28.15 -3.48
CA TYR A 394 -2.85 27.43 -4.42
C TYR A 394 -2.58 25.92 -4.36
N CYS A 395 -1.32 25.52 -4.54
CA CYS A 395 -0.92 24.11 -4.55
C CYS A 395 -1.18 23.42 -3.19
N ILE A 396 -0.97 24.11 -2.06
CA ILE A 396 -1.33 23.61 -0.72
C ILE A 396 -2.84 23.37 -0.57
N ILE A 397 -3.68 24.26 -1.12
CA ILE A 397 -5.14 24.10 -1.07
C ILE A 397 -5.61 22.93 -1.93
N ASP A 398 -5.02 22.74 -3.11
CA ASP A 398 -5.35 21.61 -3.98
C ASP A 398 -4.97 20.27 -3.30
N ALA A 399 -3.79 20.19 -2.69
CA ALA A 399 -3.40 19.02 -1.89
C ALA A 399 -4.35 18.81 -0.69
N LEU A 400 -4.67 19.85 0.08
CA LEU A 400 -5.56 19.78 1.25
C LEU A 400 -6.98 19.34 0.87
N SER A 401 -7.47 19.77 -0.30
CA SER A 401 -8.82 19.47 -0.78
C SER A 401 -9.07 17.97 -0.93
N CYS A 402 -8.04 17.19 -1.29
CA CYS A 402 -8.12 15.74 -1.38
C CYS A 402 -8.46 15.09 -0.03
N GLN A 403 -7.85 15.56 1.07
CA GLN A 403 -8.18 15.08 2.42
C GLN A 403 -9.61 15.45 2.80
N ARG A 404 -10.03 16.69 2.53
CA ARG A 404 -11.40 17.14 2.84
C ARG A 404 -12.44 16.28 2.14
N LEU A 405 -12.21 15.93 0.87
CA LEU A 405 -13.07 15.01 0.11
C LEU A 405 -13.05 13.59 0.70
N MET A 406 -11.87 13.05 1.00
CA MET A 406 -11.75 11.70 1.56
C MET A 406 -12.50 11.56 2.88
N VAL A 407 -12.35 12.53 3.79
CA VAL A 407 -13.07 12.58 5.08
C VAL A 407 -14.57 12.75 4.86
N LYS A 408 -14.98 13.64 3.95
CA LYS A 408 -16.40 13.89 3.65
C LYS A 408 -17.12 12.66 3.12
N HIS A 409 -16.45 11.88 2.28
CA HIS A 409 -16.96 10.63 1.72
C HIS A 409 -16.72 9.42 2.62
N ASN A 410 -16.00 9.57 3.73
CA ASN A 410 -15.63 8.45 4.61
C ASN A 410 -14.92 7.31 3.85
N ALA A 411 -14.20 7.62 2.76
CA ALA A 411 -13.88 6.66 1.72
C ALA A 411 -13.00 5.49 2.22
N ILE A 412 -11.97 5.78 3.03
CA ILE A 412 -11.08 4.73 3.57
C ILE A 412 -11.86 3.77 4.50
N ASN A 413 -12.81 4.29 5.28
CA ASN A 413 -13.59 3.47 6.19
C ASN A 413 -14.56 2.55 5.44
N GLU A 414 -15.19 3.05 4.37
CA GLU A 414 -16.03 2.23 3.49
C GLU A 414 -15.22 1.11 2.83
N TYR A 415 -14.04 1.41 2.28
CA TYR A 415 -13.16 0.39 1.72
C TYR A 415 -12.71 -0.62 2.77
N ARG A 416 -12.40 -0.19 4.00
CA ARG A 416 -12.03 -1.09 5.10
C ARG A 416 -13.17 -2.00 5.51
N GLU A 417 -14.41 -1.51 5.54
CA GLU A 417 -15.58 -2.31 5.86
C GLU A 417 -15.78 -3.42 4.81
N VAL A 418 -15.77 -3.06 3.53
CA VAL A 418 -15.85 -4.03 2.42
C VAL A 418 -14.70 -5.03 2.48
N ALA A 419 -13.47 -4.55 2.69
CA ALA A 419 -12.29 -5.39 2.79
C ALA A 419 -12.38 -6.38 3.97
N SER A 420 -12.84 -5.92 5.13
CA SER A 420 -12.96 -6.73 6.35
C SER A 420 -13.96 -7.87 6.15
N VAL A 421 -15.15 -7.59 5.58
CA VAL A 421 -16.18 -8.60 5.30
C VAL A 421 -15.68 -9.64 4.29
N ALA A 422 -14.89 -9.23 3.31
CA ALA A 422 -14.40 -10.09 2.23
C ALA A 422 -13.05 -10.78 2.53
N PHE A 423 -12.43 -10.53 3.68
CA PHE A 423 -11.05 -10.94 4.00
C PHE A 423 -10.03 -10.48 2.93
N LEU A 424 -10.17 -9.24 2.48
CA LEU A 424 -9.30 -8.59 1.52
C LEU A 424 -8.42 -7.55 2.20
N SER A 425 -7.34 -7.16 1.51
CA SER A 425 -6.56 -5.99 1.90
C SER A 425 -7.25 -4.70 1.47
N LEU A 426 -6.87 -3.56 2.08
CA LEU A 426 -7.36 -2.25 1.68
C LEU A 426 -7.01 -1.94 0.22
N PHE A 427 -5.83 -2.36 -0.20
CA PHE A 427 -5.37 -2.29 -1.59
C PHE A 427 -6.31 -3.06 -2.54
N ASP A 428 -6.69 -4.27 -2.17
CA ASP A 428 -7.58 -5.09 -2.98
C ASP A 428 -8.97 -4.46 -3.12
N ALA A 429 -9.50 -3.92 -2.02
CA ALA A 429 -10.79 -3.23 -2.01
C ALA A 429 -10.77 -1.96 -2.88
N HIS A 430 -9.66 -1.22 -2.92
CA HIS A 430 -9.59 -0.02 -3.73
C HIS A 430 -9.42 -0.31 -5.23
N TYR A 431 -8.56 -1.27 -5.61
CA TYR A 431 -8.16 -1.46 -7.00
C TYR A 431 -8.91 -2.56 -7.76
N PHE A 432 -9.53 -3.51 -7.06
CA PHE A 432 -10.12 -4.69 -7.68
C PHE A 432 -11.59 -4.93 -7.32
N VAL A 433 -12.15 -4.16 -6.39
CA VAL A 433 -13.57 -4.20 -6.08
C VAL A 433 -14.23 -3.07 -6.85
N GLY A 434 -14.74 -3.41 -8.04
CA GLY A 434 -15.44 -2.53 -8.98
C GLY A 434 -16.28 -3.33 -9.95
#